data_AF-A0A7Y9LUB3-F1
#
_entry.id   AF-A0A7Y9LUB3-F1
#
_cell.length_a   1.000
_cell.length_b   1.000
_cell.length_c   1.000
_cell.angle_alpha   90.00
_cell.angle_beta   90.00
_cell.angle_gamma   90.00
#
_symmetry.space_group_name_H-M   'P 1'
#
loop_
_entity.id
_entity.type
_entity.pdbx_description
1 polymer ?
#
loop_
_entity_poly.entity_id
_entity_poly.type
_entity_poly.pdbx_seq_one_letter_code
_entity_poly.pdbx_strand_id
1 'polypeptide(L)'
;MLELSAGVFVGHVSKRVRDLMWEKCVLMIGSGRAIMVFSARNEQRMDFKVHGHHWSPIDVDGITLLLRPSAGEGPVGNPSSRAGWSKAAQRRKYGGGKSL
;
A
#
# COMPACT_ATOMS: atom_id res chain seq x y z
N MET A 1 -10.30 -15.17 13.08
CA MET A 1 -10.10 -15.21 11.62
C MET A 1 -9.40 -16.51 11.28
N LEU A 2 -9.56 -16.99 10.07
CA LEU A 2 -8.90 -18.17 9.52
C LEU A 2 -7.85 -17.70 8.51
N GLU A 3 -6.65 -18.25 8.59
CA GLU A 3 -5.64 -18.06 7.55
C GLU A 3 -5.92 -19.05 6.41
N LEU A 4 -6.13 -18.53 5.20
CA LEU A 4 -6.41 -19.35 4.02
C LEU A 4 -5.14 -19.65 3.22
N SER A 5 -4.21 -18.69 3.21
CA SER A 5 -2.88 -18.80 2.63
C SER A 5 -1.94 -17.85 3.37
N ALA A 6 -0.62 -18.00 3.18
CA ALA A 6 0.37 -17.18 3.86
C ALA A 6 0.07 -15.68 3.70
N GLY A 7 -0.27 -15.02 4.81
CA GLY A 7 -0.58 -13.58 4.83
C GLY A 7 -2.00 -13.20 4.40
N VAL A 8 -2.88 -14.16 4.12
CA VAL A 8 -4.29 -13.92 3.77
C VAL A 8 -5.21 -14.51 4.84
N PHE A 9 -5.90 -13.62 5.53
CA PHE A 9 -6.80 -13.96 6.63
C PHE A 9 -8.23 -13.56 6.28
N VAL A 10 -9.20 -14.41 6.62
CA VAL A 10 -10.63 -14.14 6.42
C VAL A 10 -11.40 -14.42 7.70
N GLY A 11 -12.42 -13.62 7.99
CA GLY A 11 -13.35 -13.91 9.09
C GLY A 11 -14.35 -12.80 9.34
N HIS A 12 -15.39 -13.14 10.10
CA HIS A 12 -16.41 -12.19 10.52
C HIS A 12 -16.12 -11.70 11.94
N VAL A 13 -15.94 -10.39 12.11
CA VAL A 13 -15.62 -9.76 13.39
C VAL A 13 -16.39 -8.45 13.54
N SER A 14 -16.66 -8.05 14.77
CA SER A 14 -17.32 -6.77 15.06
C SER A 14 -16.40 -5.59 14.69
N LYS A 15 -17.02 -4.41 14.47
CA LYS A 15 -16.30 -3.16 14.18
C LYS A 15 -15.15 -2.89 15.18
N ARG A 16 -15.41 -3.09 16.48
CA ARG A 16 -14.44 -2.89 17.56
C ARG A 16 -13.24 -3.82 17.43
N VAL A 17 -13.48 -5.10 17.23
CA VAL A 17 -12.41 -6.11 17.11
C VAL A 17 -11.58 -5.87 15.85
N ARG A 18 -12.24 -5.55 14.73
CA ARG A 18 -11.57 -5.17 13.48
C ARG A 18 -10.66 -3.96 13.65
N ASP A 19 -11.14 -2.89 14.29
CA ASP A 19 -10.37 -1.65 14.45
C ASP A 19 -9.12 -1.89 15.32
N LEU A 20 -9.26 -2.60 16.45
CA LEU A 20 -8.12 -3.00 17.29
C LEU A 20 -7.15 -3.95 16.57
N MET A 21 -7.66 -4.85 15.73
CA MET A 21 -6.82 -5.73 14.92
C MET A 21 -6.01 -4.96 13.88
N TRP A 22 -6.61 -3.94 13.26
CA TRP A 22 -5.91 -3.06 12.33
C TRP A 22 -4.78 -2.30 13.01
N GLU A 23 -5.03 -1.71 14.17
CA GLU A 23 -4.00 -1.01 14.96
C GLU A 23 -2.81 -1.93 15.29
N LYS A 24 -3.09 -3.15 15.76
CA LYS A 24 -2.04 -4.14 16.04
C LYS A 24 -1.29 -4.56 14.76
N CYS A 25 -2.00 -4.74 13.65
CA CYS A 25 -1.39 -5.08 12.37
C CYS A 25 -0.39 -4.00 11.94
N VAL A 26 -0.82 -2.73 11.95
CA VAL A 26 0.04 -1.58 11.59
C VAL A 26 1.22 -1.44 12.54
N LEU A 27 1.02 -1.63 13.85
CA LEU A 27 2.09 -1.55 14.85
C LEU A 27 3.18 -2.61 14.63
N MET A 28 2.78 -3.83 14.28
CA MET A 28 3.69 -4.99 14.24
C MET A 28 4.33 -5.21 12.86
N ILE A 29 3.74 -4.70 11.77
CA ILE A 29 4.16 -5.01 10.41
C ILE A 29 5.48 -4.33 9.99
N GLY A 30 5.93 -3.31 10.72
CA GLY A 30 7.17 -2.59 10.42
C GLY A 30 7.15 -1.97 9.02
N SER A 31 8.10 -2.33 8.16
CA SER A 31 8.19 -1.87 6.76
C SER A 31 7.38 -2.73 5.77
N GLY A 32 6.56 -3.66 6.26
CA GLY A 32 5.71 -4.51 5.42
C GLY A 32 4.47 -3.77 4.89
N ARG A 33 3.55 -4.54 4.31
CA ARG A 33 2.36 -4.01 3.63
C ARG A 33 1.12 -4.76 4.07
N ALA A 34 0.04 -4.04 4.30
CA ALA A 34 -1.25 -4.62 4.66
C ALA A 34 -2.39 -3.91 3.95
N ILE A 35 -3.38 -4.70 3.55
CA ILE A 35 -4.69 -4.23 3.12
C ILE A 35 -5.73 -5.00 3.93
N MET A 36 -6.69 -4.29 4.51
CA MET A 36 -7.86 -4.88 5.16
C MET A 36 -9.10 -4.47 4.39
N VAL A 37 -9.88 -5.45 3.95
CA VAL A 37 -11.22 -5.27 3.39
C VAL A 37 -12.23 -5.69 4.45
N PHE A 38 -13.26 -4.89 4.68
CA PHE A 38 -14.27 -5.18 5.71
C PHE A 38 -15.64 -4.71 5.31
N SER A 39 -16.67 -5.34 5.88
CA SER A 39 -18.06 -4.95 5.63
C SER A 39 -18.36 -3.55 6.18
N ALA A 40 -19.02 -2.72 5.35
CA ALA A 40 -19.41 -1.36 5.68
C ALA A 40 -20.86 -1.10 5.26
N ARG A 41 -21.50 -0.07 5.86
CA ARG A 41 -22.87 0.34 5.52
C ARG A 41 -22.86 1.43 4.44
N ASN A 42 -22.35 1.08 3.27
CA ASN A 42 -22.34 1.90 2.06
C ASN A 42 -22.89 1.08 0.88
N GLU A 43 -22.94 1.66 -0.32
CA GLU A 43 -23.46 1.01 -1.52
C GLU A 43 -22.73 -0.30 -1.88
N GLN A 44 -21.39 -0.28 -1.80
CA GLN A 44 -20.55 -1.45 -2.10
C GLN A 44 -20.54 -2.53 -1.01
N ARG A 45 -21.13 -2.25 0.16
CA ARG A 45 -21.11 -3.12 1.35
C ARG A 45 -19.72 -3.45 1.87
N MET A 46 -18.69 -2.74 1.43
CA MET A 46 -17.30 -2.94 1.82
C MET A 46 -16.53 -1.62 1.86
N ASP A 47 -15.42 -1.63 2.59
CA ASP A 47 -14.48 -0.52 2.66
C ASP A 47 -13.06 -1.05 2.96
N PHE A 48 -12.06 -0.19 2.80
CA PHE A 48 -10.65 -0.55 2.79
C PHE A 48 -9.86 0.21 3.86
N LYS A 49 -8.85 -0.45 4.44
CA LYS A 49 -7.72 0.20 5.10
C LYS A 49 -6.44 -0.29 4.47
N VAL A 50 -5.50 0.62 4.21
CA VAL A 50 -4.24 0.31 3.53
C VAL A 50 -3.06 0.88 4.32
N HIS A 51 -2.00 0.10 4.46
CA HIS A 51 -0.75 0.49 5.10
C HIS A 51 0.45 0.02 4.29
N GLY A 52 1.38 0.92 3.98
CA GLY A 52 2.65 0.61 3.30
C GLY A 52 2.52 0.03 1.88
N HIS A 53 1.30 -0.12 1.35
CA HIS A 53 1.05 -0.65 0.02
C HIS A 53 1.17 0.44 -1.05
N HIS A 54 1.53 0.04 -2.27
CA HIS A 54 1.61 0.94 -3.42
C HIS A 54 0.23 1.22 -4.02
N TRP A 55 -0.82 0.53 -3.58
CA TRP A 55 -2.20 0.80 -4.00
C TRP A 55 -2.84 1.72 -2.99
N SER A 56 -3.64 2.67 -3.45
CA SER A 56 -4.34 3.62 -2.58
C SER A 56 -5.84 3.60 -2.87
N PRO A 57 -6.71 3.67 -1.84
CA PRO A 57 -8.14 3.85 -2.07
C PRO A 57 -8.39 5.23 -2.70
N ILE A 58 -9.18 5.27 -3.77
CA ILE A 58 -9.64 6.50 -4.44
C ILE A 58 -11.16 6.48 -4.56
N ASP A 59 -11.81 7.63 -4.41
CA ASP A 59 -13.24 7.77 -4.71
C ASP A 59 -13.41 8.11 -6.19
N VAL A 60 -14.28 7.35 -6.87
CA VAL A 60 -14.71 7.62 -8.24
C VAL A 60 -16.23 7.59 -8.24
N ASP A 61 -16.85 8.76 -8.31
CA ASP A 61 -18.31 8.94 -8.32
C ASP A 61 -19.02 8.23 -7.14
N GLY A 62 -18.43 8.28 -5.95
CA GLY A 62 -18.97 7.61 -4.74
C GLY A 62 -18.62 6.13 -4.61
N ILE A 63 -17.85 5.57 -5.56
CA ILE A 63 -17.32 4.22 -5.52
C ILE A 63 -15.84 4.26 -5.12
N THR A 64 -15.51 3.76 -3.93
CA THR A 64 -14.14 3.49 -3.49
C THR A 64 -13.49 2.36 -4.30
N LEU A 65 -12.42 2.66 -5.04
CA LEU A 65 -11.59 1.72 -5.80
C LEU A 65 -10.15 1.72 -5.27
N LEU A 66 -9.33 0.70 -5.61
CA LEU A 66 -7.89 0.70 -5.33
C LEU A 66 -7.10 1.10 -6.58
N LEU A 67 -6.50 2.29 -6.56
CA LEU A 67 -5.63 2.79 -7.63
C LEU A 67 -4.30 2.04 -7.60
N ARG A 68 -3.95 1.42 -8.73
CA ARG A 68 -2.62 0.87 -8.98
C ARG A 68 -1.79 1.89 -9.78
N PRO A 69 -0.65 2.34 -9.27
CA PRO A 69 0.24 3.24 -10.02
C PRO A 69 0.69 2.62 -11.33
N SER A 70 0.77 3.45 -12.37
CA SER A 70 1.35 3.06 -13.65
C SER A 70 2.86 2.83 -13.49
N ALA A 71 3.47 1.99 -14.35
CA ALA A 71 4.87 1.57 -14.19
C ALA A 71 5.91 2.71 -14.23
N GLY A 72 5.52 3.94 -14.58
CA GLY A 72 6.36 5.14 -14.58
C GLY A 72 6.15 6.09 -13.39
N GLU A 73 5.04 5.96 -12.66
CA GLU A 73 4.77 6.73 -11.45
C GLU A 73 5.20 5.91 -10.24
N GLY A 74 6.41 6.21 -9.74
CA GLY A 74 6.89 5.64 -8.49
C GLY A 74 5.87 5.86 -7.35
N PRO A 75 5.87 5.02 -6.31
CA PRO A 75 4.89 5.10 -5.24
C PRO A 75 4.86 6.51 -4.63
N VAL A 76 3.66 7.09 -4.57
CA VAL A 76 3.39 8.36 -3.89
C VAL A 76 3.51 8.10 -2.38
N GLY A 77 4.73 8.29 -1.85
CA GLY A 77 5.00 8.21 -0.41
C GLY A 77 5.78 6.97 0.03
N ASN A 78 7.10 6.99 -0.17
CA ASN A 78 8.08 6.60 0.85
C ASN A 78 9.48 7.13 0.44
N PRO A 79 10.08 8.12 1.14
CA PRO A 79 11.42 8.63 0.81
C PRO A 79 12.55 7.66 1.20
N SER A 80 12.22 6.45 1.68
CA SER A 80 13.20 5.49 2.21
C SER A 80 13.92 4.64 1.15
N SER A 81 13.63 4.80 -0.14
CA SER A 81 14.55 4.34 -1.19
C SER A 81 15.76 5.29 -1.23
N ARG A 82 16.66 5.16 -0.24
CA ARG A 82 18.00 5.74 -0.32
C ARG A 82 18.55 5.40 -1.71
N ALA A 83 18.84 6.45 -2.48
CA ALA A 83 19.50 6.32 -3.76
C ALA A 83 20.69 5.36 -3.61
N GLY A 84 20.62 4.22 -4.28
CA GLY A 84 21.58 3.13 -4.09
C GLY A 84 23.01 3.61 -4.34
N TRP A 85 23.92 3.22 -3.45
CA TRP A 85 25.38 3.47 -3.47
C TRP A 85 26.11 2.86 -4.70
N SER A 86 25.38 2.35 -5.70
CA SER A 86 26.00 1.71 -6.84
C SER A 86 26.67 2.75 -7.75
N LYS A 87 27.91 2.46 -8.18
CA LYS A 87 28.66 3.28 -9.15
C LYS A 87 27.86 3.53 -10.44
N ALA A 88 26.97 2.60 -10.81
CA ALA A 88 26.08 2.73 -11.95
C ALA A 88 25.03 3.84 -11.77
N ALA A 89 24.45 3.99 -10.56
CA ALA A 89 23.52 5.09 -10.27
C ALA A 89 24.23 6.45 -10.26
N GLN A 90 25.46 6.50 -9.74
CA GLN A 90 26.27 7.72 -9.71
C GLN A 90 26.67 8.19 -11.12
N ARG A 91 27.01 7.26 -12.03
CA ARG A 91 27.33 7.57 -13.43
C ARG A 91 26.18 8.22 -14.19
N ARG A 92 24.93 7.82 -13.93
CA ARG A 92 23.75 8.44 -14.55
C ARG A 92 23.55 9.91 -14.13
N LYS A 93 24.00 10.28 -12.94
CA LYS A 93 23.89 11.65 -12.42
C LYS A 93 24.85 12.63 -13.10
N TYR A 94 25.99 12.16 -13.63
CA TYR A 94 27.05 13.01 -14.16
C TYR A 94 27.35 12.80 -15.67
N GLY A 95 26.74 11.80 -16.33
CA GLY A 95 27.07 11.42 -17.71
C GLY A 95 26.35 12.17 -18.83
N GLY A 96 25.53 13.19 -18.53
CA GLY A 96 24.70 13.90 -19.52
C GLY A 96 25.33 15.15 -20.16
N GLY A 97 26.64 15.15 -20.41
CA GLY A 97 27.33 16.25 -21.10
C GLY A 97 27.19 16.13 -22.63
N LYS A 98 26.55 17.13 -23.25
CA LYS A 98 26.25 17.26 -24.69
C LYS A 98 27.44 16.94 -25.61
N SER A 99 27.21 16.11 -26.63
CA SER A 99 28.05 16.05 -27.84
C SER A 99 27.76 17.27 -28.72
N LEU A 100 28.82 17.92 -29.20
CA LEU A 100 28.81 18.73 -30.42
C LEU A 100 28.55 17.84 -31.64
#